data_AF-A0A956JWJ5-F1
#
_entry.id   AF-A0A956JWJ5-F1
#
_cell.length_a   1.000
_cell.length_b   1.000
_cell.length_c   1.000
_cell.angle_alpha   90.00
_cell.angle_beta   90.00
_cell.angle_gamma   90.00
#
_symmetry.space_group_name_H-M   'P 1'
#
loop_
_entity.id
_entity.type
_entity.pdbx_description
1 polymer ?
#
loop_
_entity_poly.entity_id
_entity_poly.type
_entity_poly.pdbx_seq_one_letter_code
_entity_poly.pdbx_strand_id
1 'polypeptide(L)'
;MLGRFDDLEALAARRPRLVAAAIAALLVTLVAWSAWNRWTFLTSSPYPMGIDGYFYPLQLRSLLDHGTLRYPSSPLGFWLMAPLAALTDPMTGAKLGAALFGALVALPTYAVGRRLGGSRPAGLLAAALATPSAGSFYLTIEFVK
;
A
#
# COMPACT_ATOMS: atom_id res chain seq x y z
N MET A 1 22.91 -43.71 -11.43
CA MET A 1 22.02 -43.69 -10.25
C MET A 1 22.31 -42.51 -9.30
N LEU A 2 23.52 -41.95 -9.28
CA LEU A 2 23.93 -40.79 -8.47
C LEU A 2 23.24 -39.46 -8.84
N GLY A 3 23.11 -39.12 -10.13
CA GLY A 3 22.53 -37.83 -10.55
C GLY A 3 21.09 -37.55 -10.10
N ARG A 4 20.29 -38.61 -9.84
CA ARG A 4 18.91 -38.45 -9.35
C ARG A 4 18.85 -37.97 -7.89
N PHE A 5 19.88 -38.21 -7.08
CA PHE A 5 19.93 -37.75 -5.70
C PHE A 5 20.39 -36.29 -5.61
N ASP A 6 21.39 -35.90 -6.41
CA ASP A 6 21.87 -34.52 -6.51
C ASP A 6 20.74 -33.56 -6.96
N ASP A 7 19.91 -33.99 -7.92
CA ASP A 7 18.75 -33.23 -8.39
C ASP A 7 17.69 -33.01 -7.30
N LEU A 8 17.46 -34.02 -6.44
CA LEU A 8 16.47 -33.93 -5.36
C LEU A 8 16.93 -33.00 -4.23
N GLU A 9 18.22 -33.01 -3.90
CA GLU A 9 18.80 -32.08 -2.93
C GLU A 9 18.76 -30.64 -3.45
N ALA A 10 19.11 -30.43 -4.72
CA ALA A 10 19.00 -29.13 -5.37
C ALA A 10 17.55 -28.60 -5.39
N LEU A 11 16.56 -29.48 -5.65
CA LEU A 11 15.14 -29.12 -5.59
C LEU A 11 14.69 -28.78 -4.17
N ALA A 12 15.11 -29.56 -3.17
CA ALA A 12 14.79 -29.31 -1.76
C ALA A 12 15.34 -27.96 -1.28
N ALA A 13 16.56 -27.60 -1.70
CA ALA A 13 17.18 -26.30 -1.39
C ALA A 13 16.48 -25.12 -2.11
N ARG A 14 15.91 -25.34 -3.30
CA ARG A 14 15.20 -24.31 -4.08
C ARG A 14 13.77 -24.05 -3.59
N ARG A 15 13.07 -25.07 -3.10
CA ARG A 15 11.68 -24.97 -2.59
C ARG A 15 11.43 -23.78 -1.65
N PRO A 16 12.22 -23.52 -0.60
CA PRO A 16 11.94 -22.39 0.30
C PRO A 16 12.08 -21.03 -0.40
N ARG A 17 13.03 -20.89 -1.34
CA ARG A 17 13.21 -19.67 -2.14
C ARG A 17 12.05 -19.46 -3.10
N LEU A 18 11.59 -20.52 -3.77
CA LEU A 18 10.43 -20.47 -4.66
C LEU A 18 9.15 -20.10 -3.91
N VAL A 19 8.93 -20.66 -2.71
CA VAL A 19 7.77 -20.31 -1.88
C VAL A 19 7.84 -18.84 -1.44
N ALA A 20 9.01 -18.36 -1.02
CA ALA A 20 9.19 -16.96 -0.65
C ALA A 20 8.94 -16.02 -1.85
N ALA A 21 9.46 -16.36 -3.03
CA ALA A 21 9.24 -15.61 -4.26
C ALA A 21 7.76 -15.59 -4.66
N ALA A 22 7.06 -16.73 -4.56
CA ALA A 22 5.63 -16.82 -4.84
C ALA A 22 4.80 -15.94 -3.88
N ILE A 23 5.13 -15.94 -2.59
CA ILE A 23 4.47 -15.08 -1.60
C ILE A 23 4.72 -13.61 -1.91
N ALA A 24 5.97 -13.23 -2.20
CA ALA A 24 6.30 -11.87 -2.57
C ALA A 24 5.53 -11.42 -3.83
N ALA A 25 5.48 -12.27 -4.85
CA ALA A 25 4.72 -12.01 -6.07
C ALA A 25 3.22 -11.83 -5.79
N LEU A 26 2.62 -12.68 -4.95
CA LEU A 26 1.21 -12.54 -4.56
C LEU A 26 0.95 -11.23 -3.82
N LEU A 27 1.82 -10.83 -2.90
CA LEU A 27 1.69 -9.57 -2.18
C LEU A 27 1.86 -8.36 -3.10
N VAL A 28 2.85 -8.40 -4.00
CA VAL A 28 3.06 -7.34 -5.01
C VAL A 28 1.83 -7.21 -5.91
N THR A 29 1.29 -8.33 -6.40
CA THR A 29 0.06 -8.34 -7.21
C THR A 29 -1.12 -7.76 -6.43
N LEU A 30 -1.30 -8.15 -5.16
CA LEU A 30 -2.37 -7.64 -4.32
C LEU A 30 -2.24 -6.13 -4.10
N VAL A 31 -1.03 -5.63 -3.79
CA VAL A 31 -0.75 -4.20 -3.63
C VAL A 31 -1.03 -3.45 -4.94
N ALA A 32 -0.52 -3.94 -6.07
CA ALA A 32 -0.70 -3.30 -7.37
C ALA A 32 -2.18 -3.24 -7.78
N TRP A 33 -2.90 -4.36 -7.64
CA TRP A 33 -4.34 -4.40 -7.88
C TRP A 33 -5.08 -3.42 -6.97
N SER A 34 -4.73 -3.36 -5.68
CA SER A 34 -5.39 -2.46 -4.74
C SER A 34 -5.10 -0.99 -5.00
N ALA A 35 -3.87 -0.65 -5.37
CA ALA A 35 -3.49 0.71 -5.75
C ALA A 35 -4.23 1.15 -7.01
N TRP A 36 -4.34 0.26 -8.00
CA TRP A 36 -5.08 0.53 -9.24
C TRP A 36 -6.57 0.82 -8.99
N ASN A 37 -7.24 0.01 -8.17
CA ASN A 37 -8.65 0.23 -7.85
C ASN A 37 -8.87 1.54 -7.09
N ARG A 38 -8.02 1.84 -6.10
CA ARG A 38 -8.06 3.11 -5.36
C ARG A 38 -7.83 4.30 -6.27
N TRP A 39 -6.82 4.22 -7.14
CA TRP A 39 -6.51 5.26 -8.12
C TRP A 39 -7.71 5.53 -9.02
N THR A 40 -8.25 4.49 -9.66
CA THR A 40 -9.40 4.58 -10.55
C THR A 40 -10.59 5.26 -9.87
N PHE A 41 -10.86 4.90 -8.61
CA PHE A 41 -11.91 5.54 -7.82
C PHE A 41 -11.61 7.01 -7.53
N LEU A 42 -10.41 7.35 -7.03
CA LEU A 42 -10.02 8.71 -6.69
C LEU A 42 -9.95 9.65 -7.90
N THR A 43 -9.67 9.11 -9.08
CA THR A 43 -9.64 9.87 -10.34
C THR A 43 -10.98 9.89 -11.07
N SER A 44 -12.02 9.22 -10.56
CA SER A 44 -13.38 9.30 -11.12
C SER A 44 -14.00 10.70 -10.99
N SER A 45 -13.43 11.54 -10.12
CA SER A 45 -13.76 12.95 -9.96
C SER A 45 -12.51 13.81 -10.16
N PRO A 46 -12.61 15.00 -10.78
CA PRO A 46 -11.50 15.95 -10.79
C PRO A 46 -11.23 16.54 -9.40
N TYR A 47 -12.23 16.54 -8.51
CA TYR A 47 -12.14 17.07 -7.16
C TYR A 47 -11.60 16.01 -6.18
N PRO A 48 -11.05 16.40 -5.03
CA PRO A 48 -10.69 15.44 -4.01
C PRO A 48 -11.95 14.83 -3.39
N MET A 49 -11.82 13.58 -2.95
CA MET A 49 -12.92 12.77 -2.42
C MET A 49 -12.81 12.66 -0.90
N GLY A 50 -13.94 12.45 -0.23
CA GLY A 50 -14.02 12.38 1.23
C GLY A 50 -14.38 13.72 1.90
N ILE A 51 -14.79 13.66 3.16
CA ILE A 51 -15.06 14.78 4.05
C ILE A 51 -13.80 15.64 4.17
N ASP A 52 -12.64 15.01 4.41
CA ASP A 52 -11.36 15.70 4.51
C ASP A 52 -10.64 15.84 3.17
N GLY A 53 -11.28 15.56 2.03
CA GLY A 53 -10.60 15.49 0.73
C GLY A 53 -9.77 16.73 0.39
N TYR A 54 -10.31 17.94 0.62
CA TYR A 54 -9.61 19.20 0.36
C TYR A 54 -8.52 19.54 1.38
N PHE A 55 -8.52 18.90 2.55
CA PHE A 55 -7.51 19.11 3.57
C PHE A 55 -6.12 18.73 3.04
N TYR A 56 -6.00 17.60 2.34
CA TYR A 56 -4.68 17.10 1.91
C TYR A 56 -4.00 17.95 0.84
N PRO A 57 -4.67 18.32 -0.28
CA PRO A 57 -4.08 19.19 -1.29
C PRO A 57 -3.72 20.57 -0.74
N LEU A 58 -4.51 21.12 0.18
CA LEU A 58 -4.21 22.41 0.82
C LEU A 58 -2.95 22.34 1.70
N GLN A 59 -2.80 21.27 2.49
CA GLN A 59 -1.62 21.02 3.30
C GLN A 59 -0.37 20.82 2.43
N LEU A 60 -0.49 20.05 1.34
CA LEU A 60 0.61 19.80 0.40
C LEU A 60 1.01 21.07 -0.36
N ARG A 61 0.05 21.88 -0.80
CA ARG A 61 0.31 23.20 -1.41
C ARG A 61 1.11 24.08 -0.46
N SER A 62 0.66 24.23 0.79
CA SER A 62 1.38 25.01 1.81
C SER A 62 2.78 24.45 2.07
N LEU A 63 2.92 23.14 2.16
CA LEU A 63 4.22 22.50 2.38
C LEU A 63 5.20 22.78 1.24
N LEU A 64 4.73 22.72 -0.01
CA LEU A 64 5.55 22.99 -1.18
C LEU A 64 5.88 24.48 -1.34
N ASP A 65 4.94 25.38 -1.03
CA ASP A 65 5.10 26.82 -1.24
C ASP A 65 5.83 27.51 -0.07
N HIS A 66 5.71 26.99 1.15
CA HIS A 66 6.17 27.64 2.38
C HIS A 66 7.05 26.76 3.27
N GLY A 67 7.28 25.50 2.90
CA GLY A 67 8.04 24.54 3.72
C GLY A 67 7.33 24.12 5.02
N THR A 68 6.07 24.51 5.21
CA THR A 68 5.30 24.27 6.43
C THR A 68 3.84 23.92 6.12
N LEU A 69 3.22 23.12 6.98
CA LEU A 69 1.81 22.77 6.86
C LEU A 69 0.92 23.96 7.20
N ARG A 70 -0.20 24.11 6.49
CA ARG A 70 -1.16 25.20 6.71
C ARG A 70 -1.82 25.10 8.10
N TYR A 71 -2.18 23.88 8.47
CA TYR A 71 -2.72 23.51 9.77
C TYR A 71 -1.72 22.60 10.47
N PRO A 72 -1.36 22.85 11.74
CA PRO A 72 -0.51 21.94 12.50
C PRO A 72 -1.15 20.55 12.58
N SER A 73 -0.45 19.52 12.09
CA SER A 73 -0.90 18.13 12.10
C SER A 73 0.29 17.17 12.14
N SER A 74 0.03 15.87 12.28
CA SER A 74 1.08 14.85 12.17
C SER A 74 1.70 14.90 10.77
N PRO A 75 3.01 15.20 10.62
CA PRO A 75 3.53 15.62 9.33
C PRO A 75 3.95 14.44 8.43
N LEU A 76 4.11 13.23 8.96
CA LEU A 76 4.71 12.12 8.23
C LEU A 76 3.95 11.78 6.94
N GLY A 77 2.61 11.71 6.99
CA GLY A 77 1.80 11.43 5.81
C GLY A 77 2.00 12.49 4.71
N PHE A 78 2.08 13.76 5.10
CA PHE A 78 2.31 14.86 4.16
C PHE A 78 3.72 14.83 3.56
N TRP A 79 4.74 14.51 4.35
CA TRP A 79 6.11 14.36 3.82
C TRP A 79 6.24 13.17 2.85
N LEU A 80 5.53 12.07 3.11
CA LEU A 80 5.49 10.92 2.19
C LEU A 80 4.78 11.26 0.87
N MET A 81 3.77 12.12 0.91
CA MET A 81 3.01 12.55 -0.28
C MET A 81 3.63 13.74 -1.01
N ALA A 82 4.45 14.56 -0.35
CA ALA A 82 5.04 15.76 -0.92
C ALA A 82 5.83 15.53 -2.22
N PRO A 83 6.65 14.47 -2.36
CA PRO A 83 7.32 14.18 -3.62
C PRO A 83 6.32 13.89 -4.76
N LEU A 84 5.21 13.21 -4.46
CA LEU A 84 4.18 12.90 -5.45
C LEU A 84 3.46 14.17 -5.91
N ALA A 85 3.17 15.08 -4.97
CA ALA A 85 2.59 16.39 -5.26
C ALA A 85 3.55 17.29 -6.03
N ALA A 86 4.85 17.25 -5.73
CA ALA A 86 5.87 18.01 -6.45
C ALA A 86 6.03 17.53 -7.91
N LEU A 87 5.88 16.22 -8.16
CA LEU A 87 5.96 15.62 -9.50
C LEU A 87 4.68 15.78 -10.34
N THR A 88 3.56 16.14 -9.71
CA THR A 88 2.25 16.27 -10.37
C THR A 88 1.64 17.63 -10.04
N ASP A 89 0.78 17.66 -9.03
CA ASP A 89 0.24 18.84 -8.37
C ASP A 89 -0.34 18.40 -7.01
N PRO A 90 -0.66 19.31 -6.08
CA PRO A 90 -1.16 18.93 -4.75
C PRO A 90 -2.41 18.05 -4.76
N MET A 91 -3.29 18.18 -5.77
CA MET A 91 -4.51 17.37 -5.90
C MET A 91 -4.17 15.95 -6.34
N THR A 92 -3.47 15.84 -7.47
CA THR A 92 -3.09 14.55 -8.05
C THR A 92 -2.13 13.79 -7.14
N GLY A 93 -1.19 14.50 -6.51
CA GLY A 93 -0.23 13.94 -5.56
C GLY A 93 -0.89 13.37 -4.31
N ALA A 94 -1.90 14.07 -3.76
CA ALA A 94 -2.67 13.54 -2.64
C ALA A 94 -3.39 12.23 -3.02
N LYS A 95 -4.05 12.20 -4.18
CA LYS A 95 -4.76 11.00 -4.68
C LYS A 95 -3.80 9.84 -4.93
N LEU A 96 -2.67 10.12 -5.56
CA LEU A 96 -1.64 9.12 -5.84
C LEU A 96 -1.06 8.55 -4.55
N GLY A 97 -0.75 9.42 -3.58
CA GLY A 97 -0.29 9.04 -2.26
C GLY A 97 -1.30 8.15 -1.53
N ALA A 98 -2.57 8.53 -1.53
CA ALA A 98 -3.65 7.73 -0.94
C ALA A 98 -3.79 6.35 -1.58
N ALA A 99 -3.76 6.28 -2.90
CA ALA A 99 -3.84 5.02 -3.63
C ALA A 99 -2.66 4.09 -3.30
N LEU A 100 -1.43 4.62 -3.33
CA LEU A 100 -0.22 3.85 -3.10
C LEU A 100 -0.07 3.43 -1.63
N PHE A 101 -0.07 4.38 -0.70
CA PHE A 101 0.15 4.10 0.71
C PHE A 101 -1.02 3.33 1.33
N GLY A 102 -2.27 3.60 0.90
CA GLY A 102 -3.43 2.82 1.32
C GLY A 102 -3.35 1.35 0.88
N ALA A 103 -2.83 1.08 -0.32
CA ALA A 103 -2.65 -0.28 -0.82
C ALA A 103 -1.57 -1.08 -0.07
N LEU A 104 -0.60 -0.40 0.56
CA LEU A 104 0.45 -1.07 1.34
C LEU A 104 -0.05 -1.76 2.59
N VAL A 105 -1.31 -1.57 3.01
CA VAL A 105 -1.94 -2.29 4.13
C VAL A 105 -1.82 -3.81 4.01
N ALA A 106 -1.70 -4.34 2.80
CA ALA A 106 -1.48 -5.76 2.53
C ALA A 106 -0.23 -6.32 3.24
N LEU A 107 0.82 -5.52 3.39
CA LEU A 107 2.10 -5.94 3.96
C LEU A 107 2.05 -6.13 5.50
N PRO A 108 1.64 -5.13 6.30
CA PRO A 108 1.53 -5.32 7.75
C PRO A 108 0.45 -6.34 8.10
N THR A 109 -0.65 -6.42 7.35
CA THR A 109 -1.71 -7.42 7.59
C THR A 109 -1.23 -8.83 7.27
N TYR A 110 -0.42 -9.03 6.23
CA TYR A 110 0.29 -10.30 6.01
C TYR A 110 1.18 -10.67 7.19
N ALA A 111 2.01 -9.74 7.66
CA ALA A 111 2.94 -9.98 8.75
C ALA A 111 2.22 -10.35 10.06
N VAL A 112 1.17 -9.59 10.41
CA VAL A 112 0.32 -9.84 11.57
C VAL A 112 -0.40 -11.18 11.44
N GLY A 113 -1.06 -11.44 10.32
CA GLY A 113 -1.79 -12.68 10.09
C GLY A 113 -0.89 -13.92 10.12
N ARG A 114 0.32 -13.81 9.56
CA ARG A 114 1.31 -14.89 9.63
C ARG A 114 1.77 -15.14 11.07
N ARG A 115 1.99 -14.08 11.84
CA ARG A 115 2.46 -14.18 13.23
C ARG A 115 1.38 -14.77 14.14
N LEU A 116 0.13 -14.31 14.02
CA LEU A 116 -0.98 -14.77 14.86
C LEU A 116 -1.51 -16.15 14.44
N GLY A 117 -1.60 -16.42 13.14
CA GLY A 117 -2.09 -17.70 12.61
C GLY A 117 -1.01 -18.77 12.43
N GLY A 118 0.25 -18.49 12.81
CA GLY A 118 1.37 -19.44 12.80
C GLY A 118 1.79 -19.97 11.42
N SER A 119 1.23 -19.45 10.32
CA SER A 119 1.44 -20.02 8.99
C SER A 119 1.43 -18.96 7.88
N ARG A 120 2.14 -19.24 6.77
CA ARG A 120 2.16 -18.37 5.58
C ARG A 120 0.76 -18.20 4.94
N PRO A 121 -0.07 -19.25 4.81
CA PRO A 121 -1.43 -19.11 4.30
C PRO A 121 -2.31 -18.20 5.17
N ALA A 122 -2.19 -18.27 6.51
CA ALA A 122 -2.93 -17.38 7.40
C ALA A 122 -2.58 -15.90 7.16
N GLY A 123 -1.29 -15.60 6.93
CA GLY A 123 -0.88 -14.25 6.53
C GLY A 123 -1.46 -13.81 5.20
N LEU A 124 -1.43 -14.68 4.17
CA LEU A 124 -2.00 -14.36 2.86
C LEU A 124 -3.51 -14.12 2.95
N LEU A 125 -4.23 -14.93 3.73
CA LEU A 125 -5.66 -14.75 3.97
C LEU A 125 -5.95 -13.42 4.67
N ALA A 126 -5.20 -13.08 5.71
CA ALA A 126 -5.36 -11.80 6.40
C ALA A 126 -5.13 -10.61 5.47
N ALA A 127 -4.09 -10.65 4.63
CA ALA A 127 -3.83 -9.62 3.64
C ALA A 127 -4.95 -9.52 2.59
N ALA A 128 -5.40 -10.66 2.06
CA ALA A 128 -6.45 -10.73 1.05
C ALA A 128 -7.81 -10.21 1.55
N LEU A 129 -8.13 -10.40 2.85
CA LEU A 129 -9.36 -9.91 3.45
C LEU A 129 -9.28 -8.44 3.86
N ALA A 130 -8.16 -8.01 4.45
CA ALA A 130 -8.02 -6.65 4.96
C ALA A 130 -7.88 -5.62 3.84
N THR A 131 -7.15 -5.95 2.77
CA THR A 131 -6.79 -5.02 1.70
C THR A 131 -7.99 -4.45 0.91
N PRO A 132 -9.01 -5.24 0.54
CA PRO A 132 -10.23 -4.73 -0.10
C PRO A 132 -11.36 -4.43 0.89
N SER A 133 -11.12 -4.53 2.21
CA SER A 133 -12.16 -4.27 3.21
C SER A 133 -12.67 -2.83 3.12
N ALA A 134 -13.94 -2.63 3.48
CA ALA A 134 -14.55 -1.30 3.51
C ALA A 134 -13.76 -0.32 4.41
N GLY A 135 -13.25 -0.78 5.56
CA GLY A 135 -12.42 0.04 6.45
C GLY A 135 -11.10 0.46 5.81
N SER A 136 -10.42 -0.45 5.09
CA SER A 136 -9.21 -0.08 4.35
C SER A 136 -9.50 0.89 3.20
N PHE A 137 -10.62 0.70 2.50
CA PHE A 137 -11.01 1.60 1.42
C PHE A 137 -11.39 2.99 1.96
N TYR A 138 -12.09 3.06 3.08
CA TYR A 138 -12.42 4.31 3.76
C TYR A 138 -11.17 5.14 4.09
N LEU A 139 -10.09 4.48 4.56
CA LEU A 139 -8.81 5.15 4.83
C LEU A 139 -8.11 5.71 3.59
N THR A 140 -8.60 5.41 2.39
CA THR A 140 -8.12 5.99 1.13
C THR A 140 -8.66 7.39 0.90
N ILE A 141 -9.85 7.70 1.45
CA ILE A 141 -10.49 9.01 1.33
C ILE A 141 -10.42 9.82 2.63
N GLU A 142 -10.31 9.16 3.78
CA GLU A 142 -10.13 9.80 5.09
C GLU A 142 -8.87 9.26 5.77
N PHE A 143 -7.76 10.01 5.74
CA PHE A 143 -6.63 9.66 6.58
C PHE A 143 -6.92 10.05 8.02
N VAL A 144 -6.55 9.17 8.96
CA VAL A 144 -6.54 9.52 10.39
C VAL A 144 -5.55 10.67 10.58
N LYS A 145 -6.05 11.78 11.12
CA LYS A 145 -5.33 13.05 11.34
C LYS A 145 -4.18 12.90 12.34
#